data_AF-A0A1C7NZR0-F1
#
_entry.id   AF-A0A1C7NZR0-F1
#
_cell.length_a   1.000
_cell.length_b   1.000
_cell.length_c   1.000
_cell.angle_alpha   90.00
_cell.angle_beta   90.00
_cell.angle_gamma   90.00
#
_symmetry.space_group_name_H-M   'P 1'
#
loop_
_entity.id
_entity.type
_entity.pdbx_description
1 polymer ?
#
loop_
_entity_poly.entity_id
_entity_poly.type
_entity_poly.pdbx_seq_one_letter_code
_entity_poly.pdbx_strand_id
1 'polypeptide(L)' 'MSTVLVNRIVPADFPELRLLAWNRDVTCPIPPEEAFALYERNWRFVDTAHLTVEEKQLIENLTSQFGAGHILFS' A
#
# COMPACT_ATOMS: atom_id res chain seq x y z
N MET A 1 19.24 3.13 15.15
CA MET A 1 19.70 2.56 13.87
C MET A 1 18.47 2.36 13.00
N SER A 2 18.13 3.37 12.21
CA SER A 2 16.90 3.37 11.41
C SER A 2 17.15 2.53 10.16
N THR A 3 16.66 1.30 10.19
CA THR A 3 16.79 0.33 9.10
C THR A 3 16.13 0.91 7.86
N VAL A 4 16.93 1.40 6.93
CA VAL A 4 16.50 1.73 5.57
C VAL A 4 16.20 0.39 4.89
N LEU A 5 15.06 -0.22 5.22
CA LEU A 5 14.61 -1.41 4.53
C LEU A 5 14.17 -0.99 3.14
N VAL A 6 15.10 -1.16 2.20
CA VAL A 6 14.86 -1.12 0.76
C VAL A 6 13.96 -2.30 0.41
N ASN A 7 12.69 -2.25 0.80
CA ASN A 7 11.68 -3.22 0.42
C ASN A 7 10.68 -2.51 -0.49
N ARG A 8 11.10 -2.31 -1.75
CA ARG A 8 10.23 -1.73 -2.76
C ARG A 8 9.05 -2.67 -3.01
N ILE A 9 7.86 -2.11 -3.14
CA ILE A 9 6.61 -2.82 -3.37
C ILE A 9 6.31 -2.73 -4.87
N VAL A 10 6.02 -3.85 -5.51
CA VAL A 10 5.55 -3.86 -6.90
C VAL A 10 4.02 -3.75 -6.88
N PRO A 11 3.43 -2.65 -7.40
CA PRO A 11 1.97 -2.49 -7.38
C PRO A 11 1.21 -3.64 -8.05
N ALA A 12 1.78 -4.24 -9.09
CA ALA A 12 1.16 -5.34 -9.83
C ALA A 12 0.93 -6.61 -9.00
N ASP A 13 1.66 -6.80 -7.89
CA ASP A 13 1.52 -7.97 -7.02
C ASP A 13 0.27 -7.89 -6.12
N PHE A 14 -0.36 -6.72 -6.04
CA PHE A 14 -1.45 -6.42 -5.12
C PHE A 14 -2.65 -5.87 -5.92
N PRO A 15 -3.81 -6.57 -5.93
CA PRO A 15 -4.89 -6.25 -6.85
C PRO A 15 -5.44 -4.85 -6.66
N GLU A 16 -5.66 -4.40 -5.41
CA GLU A 16 -6.17 -3.06 -5.14
C GLU A 16 -5.09 -2.01 -5.38
N LEU A 17 -3.84 -2.24 -4.91
CA LEU A 17 -2.74 -1.30 -5.17
C LEU A 17 -2.50 -1.07 -6.68
N ARG A 18 -2.61 -2.12 -7.49
CA ARG A 18 -2.53 -2.04 -8.95
C ARG A 18 -3.59 -1.11 -9.53
N LEU A 19 -4.82 -1.19 -9.02
CA LEU A 19 -5.92 -0.29 -9.42
C LEU A 19 -5.65 1.15 -8.98
N LEU A 20 -5.13 1.34 -7.76
CA LEU A 20 -4.77 2.67 -7.26
C LEU A 20 -3.62 3.32 -8.05
N ALA A 21 -2.70 2.51 -8.57
CA ALA A 21 -1.55 2.94 -9.35
C ALA A 21 -1.85 3.07 -10.86
N TRP A 22 -3.13 3.18 -11.28
CA TRP A 22 -3.56 3.20 -12.69
C TRP A 22 -2.85 4.22 -13.60
N ASN A 23 -2.34 5.33 -13.07
CA ASN A 23 -1.60 6.35 -13.83
C ASN A 23 -0.07 6.16 -13.79
N ARG A 24 0.40 4.97 -13.41
CA ARG A 24 1.81 4.64 -13.19
C ARG A 24 2.14 3.28 -13.76
N ASP A 25 3.43 3.02 -13.95
CA ASP A 25 3.90 1.67 -14.27
C ASP A 25 3.78 0.78 -13.03
N VAL A 26 2.77 -0.10 -13.05
CA VAL A 26 2.48 -1.02 -11.95
C VAL A 26 3.53 -2.12 -11.77
N THR A 27 4.41 -2.32 -12.75
CA THR A 27 5.51 -3.29 -12.66
C THR A 27 6.76 -2.67 -12.04
N CYS A 28 6.81 -1.34 -11.97
CA CYS A 28 7.93 -0.61 -11.37
C CYS A 28 7.82 -0.66 -9.84
N PRO A 29 8.84 -1.17 -9.12
CA PRO A 29 8.82 -1.19 -7.67
C PRO A 29 8.88 0.22 -7.08
N ILE A 30 7.90 0.57 -6.24
CA ILE A 30 7.77 1.86 -5.54
C ILE A 30 8.15 1.74 -4.06
N PRO A 31 8.61 2.82 -3.40
CA PRO A 31 8.90 2.79 -1.97
C PRO A 31 7.62 2.58 -1.12
N PRO A 32 7.76 1.97 0.08
CA PRO A 32 6.65 1.74 1.02
C PRO A 32 5.82 2.98 1.36
N GLU A 33 6.48 4.11 1.59
CA GLU A 33 5.82 5.39 1.88
C GLU A 33 4.91 5.83 0.72
N GLU A 34 5.35 5.63 -0.52
CA GLU A 34 4.57 5.97 -1.70
C GLU A 34 3.38 5.01 -1.89
N ALA A 35 3.56 3.72 -1.62
CA ALA A 35 2.45 2.77 -1.60
C ALA A 35 1.41 3.14 -0.53
N PHE A 36 1.86 3.52 0.67
CA PHE A 36 0.97 3.99 1.73
C PHE A 36 0.21 5.25 1.32
N ALA A 37 0.88 6.24 0.75
CA ALA A 37 0.23 7.46 0.25
C ALA A 37 -0.81 7.19 -0.86
N LEU A 38 -0.58 6.16 -1.68
CA LEU A 38 -1.59 5.70 -2.66
C LEU A 38 -2.82 5.14 -1.95
N TYR A 39 -2.66 4.26 -0.97
CA TYR A 39 -3.76 3.72 -0.19
C TYR A 39 -4.51 4.82 0.57
N GLU A 40 -3.81 5.70 1.27
CA GLU A 40 -4.41 6.77 2.07
C GLU A 40 -5.27 7.71 1.22
N ARG A 41 -4.71 8.23 0.11
CA ARG A 41 -5.42 9.19 -0.74
C ARG A 41 -6.60 8.58 -1.49
N ASN A 42 -6.52 7.29 -1.81
CA ASN A 42 -7.48 6.60 -2.67
C ASN A 42 -8.30 5.54 -1.94
N TRP A 43 -8.27 5.53 -0.61
CA TRP A 43 -8.89 4.50 0.22
C TRP A 43 -10.35 4.22 -0.15
N ARG A 44 -11.11 5.28 -0.48
CA ARG A 44 -12.52 5.19 -0.89
C ARG A 44 -12.77 4.31 -2.13
N PHE A 45 -11.74 4.01 -2.91
CA PHE A 45 -11.81 3.17 -4.10
C PHE A 45 -11.32 1.75 -3.85
N VAL A 46 -10.78 1.47 -2.66
CA VAL A 46 -10.32 0.14 -2.29
C VAL A 46 -11.53 -0.74 -1.98
N ASP A 47 -11.66 -1.84 -2.72
CA ASP A 47 -12.64 -2.87 -2.43
C ASP A 47 -12.09 -3.83 -1.37
N THR A 48 -12.52 -3.63 -0.13
CA THR A 48 -12.10 -4.45 1.00
C THR A 48 -12.46 -5.94 0.87
N ALA A 49 -13.42 -6.29 0.02
CA ALA A 49 -13.77 -7.67 -0.28
C ALA A 49 -12.74 -8.35 -1.20
N HIS A 50 -12.00 -7.59 -2.00
CA HIS A 50 -10.98 -8.09 -2.93
C HIS A 50 -9.55 -8.06 -2.38
N LEU A 51 -9.34 -7.44 -1.22
CA LEU A 51 -8.05 -7.46 -0.54
C LEU A 51 -7.61 -8.90 -0.21
N THR A 52 -6.46 -9.32 -0.76
CA THR A 52 -5.85 -10.62 -0.43
C THR A 52 -5.29 -10.61 0.99
N VAL A 53 -4.94 -11.79 1.52
CA VAL A 53 -4.34 -11.90 2.85
C VAL A 53 -3.00 -11.16 2.90
N GLU A 54 -2.20 -11.29 1.85
CA GLU A 54 -0.90 -10.63 1.69
C GLU A 54 -1.06 -9.10 1.59
N GLU A 55 -2.07 -8.62 0.87
CA GLU A 55 -2.36 -7.18 0.74
C GLU A 55 -2.83 -6.57 2.05
N LYS A 56 -3.65 -7.29 2.83
CA LYS A 56 -4.05 -6.85 4.17
C LYS A 56 -2.85 -6.72 5.10
N GLN A 57 -1.98 -7.74 5.12
CA GLN A 57 -0.73 -7.68 5.90
C GLN A 57 0.17 -6.53 5.45
N LEU A 58 0.24 -6.25 4.15
CA LEU A 58 0.96 -5.10 3.64
C LEU A 58 0.38 -3.79 4.19
N ILE A 59 -0.93 -3.58 4.07
CA ILE A 59 -1.60 -2.36 4.54
C ILE A 59 -1.43 -2.20 6.05
N GLU A 60 -1.54 -3.27 6.84
CA GLU A 60 -1.30 -3.25 8.29
C GLU A 60 0.13 -2.82 8.63
N ASN A 61 1.13 -3.40 7.96
CA ASN A 61 2.53 -3.04 8.13
C ASN A 61 2.79 -1.57 7.75
N LEU A 62 2.23 -1.12 6.63
CA LEU A 62 2.35 0.27 6.18
C LEU A 62 1.66 1.23 7.16
N THR A 63 0.48 0.88 7.66
CA THR A 63 -0.26 1.67 8.66
C THR A 63 0.51 1.76 9.98
N SER A 64 1.13 0.65 10.43
CA SER A 64 1.97 0.66 11.63
C SER A 64 3.23 1.50 11.45
N GLN A 65 3.75 1.62 10.23
CA GLN A 65 4.99 2.33 9.94
C GLN A 65 4.77 3.83 9.65
N PHE A 66 3.70 4.18 8.92
CA PHE A 66 3.45 5.52 8.40
C PHE A 66 2.15 6.16 8.92
N GLY A 67 1.21 5.39 9.45
CA GLY A 67 -0.14 5.87 9.77
C GLY A 67 -0.23 6.82 10.96
N ALA A 68 0.84 7.04 11.74
CA ALA A 68 0.88 7.98 12.88
C ALA A 68 -0.30 7.87 13.88
N GLY A 69 -1.02 6.73 13.92
CA GLY A 69 -2.22 6.50 14.74
C GLY A 69 -3.55 6.48 13.98
N HIS A 70 -3.58 6.78 12.67
CA HIS A 70 -4.75 6.65 11.81
C HIS A 70 -4.77 5.31 11.09
N ILE A 71 -5.87 4.58 11.25
CA ILE A 71 -6.10 3.31 10.56
C ILE A 71 -6.94 3.61 9.32
N LEU A 72 -6.51 3.09 8.17
CA LEU A 72 -7.23 3.30 6.90
C LEU A 72 -8.63 2.67 6.89
N PHE A 73 -8.88 1.64 7.71
CA PHE A 73 -10.14 0.88 7.75
C PHE A 73 -11.22 1.42 8.72
N SER A 74 -11.18 2.70 9.14
CA SER A 74 -12.13 3.23 10.13
C SER A 74 -13.58 3.28 9.62
#